data_AF-A0A1Z2SKZ0-F1
#
_entry.id   AF-A0A1Z2SKZ0-F1
#
_cell.length_a   1.000
_cell.length_b   1.000
_cell.length_c   1.000
_cell.angle_alpha   90.00
_cell.angle_beta   90.00
_cell.angle_gamma   90.00
#
_symmetry.space_group_name_H-M   'P 1'
#
loop_
_entity.id
_entity.type
_entity.pdbx_description
1 polymer ?
#
loop_
_entity_poly.entity_id
_entity_poly.type
_entity_poly.pdbx_seq_one_letter_code
_entity_poly.pdbx_strand_id
1 'polypeptide(L)' 'MRVVLTKEVKLKKVLDLTDSQVRGKLNVTLEDITNGSDYSKTQAIGKWAKEHGYDGILAPSARDSEGSNIVILKNE' A
#
# COMPACT_ATOMS: atom_id res chain seq x y z
N MET A 1 -1.70 26.90 2.79
CA MET A 1 -2.65 26.41 3.82
C MET A 1 -2.75 24.90 3.70
N ARG A 2 -2.42 24.14 4.75
CA ARG A 2 -2.59 22.68 4.78
C ARG A 2 -3.97 22.39 5.36
N VAL A 3 -4.79 21.61 4.67
CA VAL A 3 -6.08 21.12 5.18
C VAL A 3 -5.89 19.67 5.61
N VAL A 4 -6.30 19.34 6.83
CA VAL A 4 -6.30 17.97 7.34
C VAL A 4 -7.74 17.47 7.29
N LEU A 5 -7.92 16.29 6.68
CA LEU A 5 -9.23 15.65 6.56
C LEU A 5 -9.17 14.29 7.24
N THR A 6 -10.27 13.93 7.88
CA THR A 6 -10.49 12.59 8.42
C THR A 6 -11.60 11.93 7.63
N LYS A 7 -11.40 10.67 7.25
CA LYS A 7 -12.38 9.87 6.53
C LYS A 7 -12.39 8.45 7.08
N GLU A 8 -13.57 7.98 7.46
CA GLU A 8 -13.77 6.56 7.75
C GLU A 8 -13.95 5.79 6.43
N VAL A 9 -13.30 4.63 6.34
CA VAL A 9 -13.43 3.72 5.19
C VAL A 9 -13.59 2.30 5.69
N LYS A 10 -14.44 1.52 5.00
CA LYS A 10 -14.65 0.10 5.28
C LYS A 10 -14.17 -0.70 4.08
N LEU A 11 -13.13 -1.51 4.29
CA LEU A 11 -12.51 -2.36 3.28
C LEU A 11 -12.65 -3.82 3.74
N LYS A 12 -12.94 -4.74 2.83
CA LYS A 12 -13.15 -6.17 3.16
C LYS A 12 -11.88 -6.98 2.96
N LYS A 13 -11.14 -6.70 1.89
CA LYS A 13 -9.91 -7.42 1.53
C LYS A 13 -8.77 -6.43 1.33
N VAL A 14 -7.93 -6.28 2.36
CA VAL A 14 -6.77 -5.39 2.35
C VAL A 14 -5.49 -6.21 2.21
N LEU A 15 -4.64 -5.83 1.25
CA LEU A 15 -3.29 -6.38 1.17
C LEU A 15 -2.42 -5.62 2.17
N ASP A 16 -2.01 -6.30 3.24
CA ASP A 16 -1.20 -5.70 4.28
C ASP A 16 0.30 -5.86 3.98
N LEU A 17 0.91 -4.83 3.41
CA LEU A 17 2.34 -4.77 3.15
C LEU A 17 3.14 -4.22 4.33
N THR A 18 2.52 -3.89 5.46
CA THR A 18 3.25 -3.57 6.70
C THR A 18 3.78 -4.85 7.36
N ASP A 19 3.10 -5.98 7.14
CA ASP A 19 3.55 -7.31 7.52
C ASP A 19 4.70 -7.82 6.62
N SER A 20 5.84 -8.15 7.25
CA SER A 20 7.01 -8.68 6.56
C SER A 20 6.78 -10.07 5.95
N GLN A 21 5.88 -10.88 6.51
CA GLN A 21 5.53 -12.19 5.96
C GLN A 21 4.75 -12.06 4.66
N VAL A 22 3.84 -11.08 4.56
CA VAL A 22 3.11 -10.81 3.31
C VAL A 22 4.05 -10.28 2.23
N ARG A 23 4.94 -9.34 2.57
CA ARG A 23 5.99 -8.88 1.65
C ARG A 23 6.88 -10.02 1.17
N GLY A 24 7.27 -10.93 2.06
CA GLY A 24 8.05 -12.12 1.72
C GLY A 24 7.36 -13.04 0.70
N LYS A 25 6.03 -13.23 0.81
CA LYS A 25 5.24 -14.01 -0.17
C LYS A 25 5.19 -13.36 -1.55
N LEU A 26 5.36 -12.05 -1.63
CA LEU A 26 5.41 -11.28 -2.89
C LEU A 26 6.83 -11.08 -3.41
N ASN A 27 7.84 -11.56 -2.69
CA ASN A 27 9.26 -11.29 -2.98
C ASN A 27 9.57 -9.78 -3.07
N VAL A 28 9.00 -9.00 -2.15
CA VAL A 28 9.14 -7.54 -2.05
C VAL A 28 9.86 -7.19 -0.76
N THR A 29 10.81 -6.26 -0.80
CA THR A 29 11.50 -5.77 0.40
C THR A 29 10.79 -4.55 0.99
N LEU A 30 11.16 -4.12 2.20
CA LEU A 30 10.69 -2.84 2.74
C LEU A 30 11.17 -1.66 1.86
N GLU A 31 12.43 -1.71 1.43
CA GLU A 31 13.06 -0.70 0.58
C GLU A 31 12.34 -0.55 -0.76
N ASP A 32 11.86 -1.64 -1.34
CA ASP A 32 11.08 -1.62 -2.58
C ASP A 32 9.78 -0.80 -2.49
N ILE A 33 9.29 -0.54 -1.28
CA ILE A 33 8.07 0.23 -1.01
C ILE A 33 8.41 1.65 -0.55
N THR A 34 9.45 1.81 0.26
CA THR A 34 9.78 3.09 0.89
C THR A 34 10.80 3.92 0.11
N ASN A 35 11.49 3.34 -0.87
CA ASN A 35 12.41 4.06 -1.72
C ASN A 35 11.64 4.91 -2.75
N GLY A 36 11.65 6.23 -2.56
CA GLY A 36 10.89 7.18 -3.40
C GLY A 36 11.43 7.44 -4.80
N SER A 37 12.45 6.69 -5.24
CA SER A 37 13.09 6.86 -6.56
C SER A 37 12.59 5.90 -7.64
N ASP A 38 11.96 4.77 -7.28
CA ASP A 38 11.42 3.79 -8.22
C ASP A 38 9.99 3.39 -7.85
N TYR A 39 9.05 3.66 -8.76
CA TYR A 39 7.63 3.35 -8.59
C TYR A 39 7.19 2.09 -9.35
N SER A 40 8.06 1.46 -10.12
CA SER A 40 7.70 0.31 -10.95
C SER A 40 7.18 -0.86 -10.12
N LYS A 41 7.85 -1.17 -9.01
CA LYS A 41 7.44 -2.22 -8.06
C LYS A 41 6.13 -1.91 -7.37
N THR A 42 5.98 -0.69 -6.82
CA THR A 42 4.75 -0.29 -6.12
C THR A 42 3.54 -0.24 -7.05
N GLN A 43 3.73 0.19 -8.30
CA GLN A 43 2.69 0.14 -9.35
C GLN A 43 2.33 -1.29 -9.74
N ALA A 44 3.32 -2.17 -9.90
CA ALA A 44 3.08 -3.58 -10.20
C ALA A 44 2.27 -4.28 -9.08
N ILE A 45 2.61 -4.01 -7.82
CA ILE A 45 1.85 -4.53 -6.67
C ILE A 45 0.41 -3.98 -6.67
N GLY A 46 0.24 -2.67 -6.94
CA GLY A 46 -1.08 -2.05 -7.06
C GLY A 46 -1.94 -2.70 -8.15
N LYS A 47 -1.36 -2.97 -9.32
CA LYS A 47 -2.02 -3.66 -10.43
C LYS A 47 -2.40 -5.09 -10.04
N TRP A 48 -1.46 -5.86 -9.51
CA TRP A 48 -1.69 -7.24 -9.07
C TRP A 48 -2.80 -7.31 -8.00
N ALA A 49 -2.78 -6.40 -7.02
CA ALA A 49 -3.80 -6.35 -5.96
C ALA A 49 -5.21 -6.11 -6.54
N LYS A 50 -5.36 -5.21 -7.52
CA LYS A 50 -6.63 -5.00 -8.22
C LYS A 50 -7.08 -6.28 -8.94
N GLU A 51 -6.19 -6.91 -9.70
CA GLU A 51 -6.47 -8.14 -10.46
C GLU A 51 -6.90 -9.31 -9.57
N HIS A 52 -6.45 -9.32 -8.30
CA HIS A 52 -6.78 -10.35 -7.31
C HIS A 52 -7.92 -9.93 -6.36
N GLY A 53 -8.64 -8.87 -6.68
CA GLY A 53 -9.87 -8.45 -6.00
C GLY A 53 -9.66 -7.84 -4.62
N TYR A 54 -8.51 -7.21 -4.36
CA TYR A 54 -8.30 -6.43 -3.14
C TYR A 54 -8.96 -5.05 -3.22
N ASP A 55 -9.54 -4.59 -2.11
CA ASP A 55 -10.20 -3.28 -2.00
C ASP A 55 -9.19 -2.17 -1.64
N GLY A 56 -8.03 -2.54 -1.11
CA GLY A 56 -7.03 -1.60 -0.67
C GLY A 56 -5.70 -2.24 -0.30
N ILE A 57 -4.71 -1.38 -0.07
CA ILE A 57 -3.37 -1.76 0.34
C ILE A 57 -3.01 -0.93 1.58
N LEU A 58 -2.63 -1.60 2.66
CA LEU A 58 -1.97 -0.96 3.79
C LEU A 58 -0.46 -1.07 3.56
N ALA A 59 0.25 0.06 3.50
CA ALA A 59 1.67 0.11 3.14
C ALA A 59 2.50 0.89 4.16
N PRO A 60 3.77 0.53 4.40
CA PRO A 60 4.68 1.34 5.19
C PRO A 60 4.87 2.72 4.56
N SER A 61 5.00 3.75 5.39
CA SER A 61 5.19 5.11 4.88
C SER A 61 6.65 5.36 4.51
N ALA A 62 6.88 5.79 3.27
CA ALA A 62 8.18 6.27 2.80
C ALA A 62 8.65 7.56 3.51
N ARG A 63 7.73 8.30 4.15
CA ARG A 63 7.99 9.62 4.75
C ARG A 63 8.10 9.60 6.27
N ASP A 64 7.64 8.52 6.90
CA ASP A 64 7.53 8.38 8.35
C ASP A 64 7.67 6.90 8.70
N SER A 65 8.75 6.50 9.38
CA SER A 65 9.05 5.09 9.65
C SER A 65 8.04 4.43 10.59
N GLU A 66 7.36 5.22 11.43
CA GLU A 66 6.32 4.74 12.33
C GLU A 66 4.92 4.81 11.69
N GLY A 67 4.82 5.46 10.53
CA GLY A 67 3.58 5.72 9.82
C GLY A 67 3.19 4.63 8.83
N SER A 68 1.90 4.53 8.56
CA SER A 68 1.34 3.69 7.50
C SER A 68 0.45 4.50 6.56
N ASN A 69 0.44 4.11 5.30
CA ASN A 69 -0.42 4.67 4.26
C ASN A 69 -1.52 3.67 3.91
N ILE A 70 -2.72 4.18 3.65
CA ILE A 70 -3.83 3.40 3.09
C ILE A 70 -4.07 3.84 1.64
N VAL A 71 -4.01 2.89 0.71
CA VAL A 71 -4.35 3.09 -0.70
C VAL A 71 -5.69 2.41 -0.95
N ILE A 72 -6.70 3.17 -1.34
CA ILE A 72 -8.03 2.64 -1.67
C ILE A 72 -8.05 2.31 -3.16
N LEU A 73 -8.21 1.03 -3.48
CA LEU A 73 -8.29 0.54 -4.86
C LEU A 73 -9.76 0.56 -5.29
N LYS A 74 -10.15 1.57 -6.08
CA LYS A 74 -11.47 1.54 -6.74
C LYS A 74 -11.39 0.67 -7.99
N ASN A 75 -12.43 -0.13 -8.20
CA ASN A 75 -12.78 -0.63 -9.52
C ASN A 75 -13.49 0.51 -10.25
N GLU A 76 -13.03 0.82 -11.47
CA GLU A 76 -13.76 1.69 -12.41
C GLU A 76 -14.96 0.93 -12.99
#